data_AF-W4UP59-F1
#
_entry.id   AF-W4UP59-F1
#
_cell.length_a   1.000
_cell.length_b   1.000
_cell.length_c   1.000
_cell.angle_alpha   90.00
_cell.angle_beta   90.00
_cell.angle_gamma   90.00
#
_symmetry.space_group_name_H-M   'P 1'
#
loop_
_entity.id
_entity.type
_entity.pdbx_description
1 polymer ?
#
loop_
_entity_poly.entity_id
_entity_poly.type
_entity_poly.pdbx_seq_one_letter_code
_entity_poly.pdbx_strand_id
1 'polypeptide(L)'
;MKQADFFIRTVQLKPGDLPPVLDVEVTGKKNKVELQRCVKQWLDRVESHYGVKPILYTSYKFKTKYLDDSLFNAYPYWIAHYYVDSVKYQGKWDFWQHTDVGNVPGIEEDVDLNVFKGTLDELKKLTIK
;
A
#
# COMPACT_ATOMS: atom_id res chain seq x y z
N MET A 1 1.06 17.66 1.10
CA MET A 1 2.09 17.95 0.07
C MET A 1 3.50 17.63 0.55
N LYS A 2 4.03 18.22 1.63
CA LYS A 2 5.42 18.00 2.09
C LYS A 2 5.89 16.53 2.10
N GLN A 3 5.06 15.59 2.56
CA GLN A 3 5.39 14.14 2.55
C GLN A 3 5.49 13.56 1.13
N ALA A 4 4.57 13.88 0.23
CA ALA A 4 4.62 13.43 -1.16
C ALA A 4 5.85 13.98 -1.88
N ASP A 5 6.13 15.27 -1.70
CA ASP A 5 7.30 15.91 -2.32
C ASP A 5 8.63 15.38 -1.73
N PHE A 6 8.64 15.03 -0.44
CA PHE A 6 9.78 14.35 0.18
C PHE A 6 10.00 12.95 -0.41
N PHE A 7 8.93 12.16 -0.54
CA PHE A 7 8.99 10.83 -1.17
C PHE A 7 9.52 10.92 -2.60
N ILE A 8 8.94 11.81 -3.42
CA ILE A 8 9.35 12.06 -4.80
C ILE A 8 10.83 12.47 -4.91
N ARG A 9 11.32 13.31 -4.01
CA ARG A 9 12.73 13.73 -4.03
C ARG A 9 13.69 12.60 -3.67
N THR A 10 13.23 11.64 -2.86
CA THR A 10 14.09 10.60 -2.27
C THR A 10 14.12 9.34 -3.14
N VAL A 11 12.99 8.99 -3.74
CA VAL A 11 12.81 7.75 -4.48
C VAL A 11 13.05 7.99 -5.96
N GLN A 12 13.89 7.17 -6.57
CA GLN A 12 14.10 7.11 -8.01
C GLN A 12 13.70 5.72 -8.47
N LEU A 13 12.65 5.63 -9.28
CA LEU A 13 12.17 4.35 -9.79
C LEU A 13 12.84 4.01 -11.12
N LYS A 14 13.09 2.72 -11.31
CA LYS A 14 13.65 2.13 -12.53
C LYS A 14 12.69 1.08 -13.08
N PRO A 15 12.80 0.74 -14.37
CA PRO A 15 12.03 -0.35 -14.95
C PRO A 15 12.19 -1.65 -14.13
N GLY A 16 11.06 -2.27 -13.79
CA GLY A 16 11.01 -3.46 -12.93
C GLY A 16 10.71 -3.17 -11.45
N ASP A 17 10.79 -1.92 -11.00
CA ASP A 17 10.38 -1.56 -9.64
C ASP A 17 8.86 -1.61 -9.48
N LEU A 18 8.38 -1.86 -8.26
CA LEU A 18 6.95 -1.74 -7.95
C LEU A 18 6.52 -0.26 -7.93
N PRO A 19 5.22 0.03 -8.16
CA PRO A 19 4.68 1.37 -7.96
C PRO A 19 4.93 1.88 -6.54
N PRO A 20 4.98 3.21 -6.34
CA PRO A 20 5.06 3.81 -5.01
C PRO A 20 4.00 3.25 -4.06
N VAL A 21 4.36 3.06 -2.79
CA VAL A 21 3.42 2.63 -1.75
C VAL A 21 3.18 3.77 -0.77
N LEU A 22 1.92 4.05 -0.47
CA LEU A 22 1.53 4.89 0.66
C LEU A 22 1.07 4.02 1.80
N ASP A 23 1.82 4.07 2.89
CA ASP A 23 1.46 3.47 4.17
C ASP A 23 0.55 4.41 4.98
N VAL A 24 -0.66 3.95 5.31
CA VAL A 24 -1.62 4.68 6.15
C VAL A 24 -2.20 3.78 7.23
N GLU A 25 -1.65 3.89 8.44
CA GLU A 25 -2.13 3.12 9.61
C GLU A 25 -2.61 3.98 10.79
N VAL A 26 -2.37 5.29 10.72
CA VAL A 26 -2.73 6.23 11.78
C VAL A 26 -3.43 7.46 11.21
N THR A 27 -4.36 8.04 11.97
CA THR A 27 -5.08 9.25 11.53
C THR A 27 -4.23 10.52 11.65
N GLY A 28 -3.17 10.48 12.45
CA GLY A 28 -2.36 11.67 12.74
C GLY A 28 -3.21 12.82 13.31
N LYS A 29 -4.11 12.49 14.24
CA LYS A 29 -5.07 13.40 14.92
C LYS A 29 -6.08 14.09 13.99
N LYS A 30 -6.25 13.60 12.76
CA LYS A 30 -7.25 14.10 11.81
C LYS A 30 -8.56 13.37 11.98
N ASN A 31 -9.66 14.05 11.68
CA ASN A 31 -10.93 13.36 11.50
C ASN A 31 -10.92 12.57 10.17
N LYS A 32 -11.94 11.74 9.96
CA LYS A 32 -12.03 10.85 8.79
C LYS A 32 -11.97 11.61 7.45
N VAL A 33 -12.72 12.69 7.31
CA VAL A 33 -12.79 13.48 6.06
C VAL A 33 -11.46 14.15 5.77
N GLU A 34 -10.82 14.72 6.78
CA GLU A 34 -9.49 15.33 6.66
C GLU A 34 -8.43 14.30 6.27
N LEU A 35 -8.45 13.12 6.90
CA LEU A 35 -7.55 12.03 6.57
C LEU A 35 -7.73 11.59 5.11
N GLN A 36 -8.95 11.30 4.69
CA GLN A 36 -9.25 10.87 3.32
C GLN A 36 -8.79 11.93 2.29
N ARG A 37 -9.04 13.21 2.57
CA ARG A 37 -8.55 14.32 1.74
C ARG A 37 -7.02 14.34 1.66
N CYS A 38 -6.33 14.19 2.79
CA CYS A 38 -4.87 14.18 2.82
C CYS A 38 -4.28 12.97 2.07
N VAL A 39 -4.87 11.79 2.23
CA VAL A 39 -4.47 10.56 1.51
C VAL A 39 -4.66 10.78 0.01
N LYS A 40 -5.82 11.27 -0.43
CA LYS A 40 -6.10 11.54 -1.84
C LYS A 40 -5.12 12.55 -2.43
N GLN A 41 -4.84 13.65 -1.73
CA GLN A 41 -3.86 14.65 -2.18
C GLN A 41 -2.44 14.07 -2.33
N TRP A 42 -2.05 13.12 -1.46
CA TRP A 42 -0.78 12.43 -1.60
C TRP A 42 -0.78 11.52 -2.84
N LEU A 43 -1.83 10.70 -2.99
CA LEU A 43 -1.96 9.77 -4.11
C LEU A 43 -1.92 10.50 -5.45
N ASP A 44 -2.70 11.57 -5.60
CA ASP A 44 -2.75 12.37 -6.83
C ASP A 44 -1.39 12.97 -7.17
N ARG A 45 -0.68 13.46 -6.14
CA ARG A 45 0.62 14.09 -6.33
C ARG A 45 1.68 13.09 -6.80
N VAL A 46 1.65 11.88 -6.26
CA VAL A 46 2.60 10.81 -6.58
C VAL A 46 2.25 10.15 -7.91
N GLU A 47 0.96 9.89 -8.16
CA GLU A 47 0.47 9.40 -9.46
C GLU A 47 0.82 10.37 -10.58
N SER A 48 0.61 11.68 -10.39
CA SER A 48 0.98 12.69 -11.36
C SER A 48 2.49 12.77 -11.63
N HIS A 49 3.33 12.35 -10.69
CA HIS A 49 4.79 12.39 -10.87
C HIS A 49 5.32 11.13 -11.56
N TYR A 50 4.88 9.95 -11.11
CA TYR A 50 5.38 8.67 -11.61
C TYR A 50 4.55 8.09 -12.76
N GLY A 51 3.39 8.66 -13.08
CA GLY A 51 2.51 8.21 -14.17
C GLY A 51 1.83 6.86 -13.90
N VAL A 52 1.92 6.33 -12.68
CA VAL A 52 1.33 5.06 -12.26
C VAL A 52 0.56 5.23 -10.96
N LYS A 53 -0.47 4.41 -10.76
CA LYS A 53 -1.25 4.42 -9.51
C LYS A 53 -0.41 3.90 -8.35
N PRO A 54 -0.24 4.68 -7.26
CA PRO A 54 0.39 4.18 -6.05
C PRO A 54 -0.43 3.06 -5.40
N ILE A 55 0.25 2.16 -4.69
CA ILE A 55 -0.36 1.13 -3.86
C ILE A 55 -0.72 1.73 -2.50
N LEU A 56 -1.92 1.45 -2.00
CA LEU A 56 -2.35 1.81 -0.65
C LEU A 56 -2.10 0.66 0.31
N TYR A 57 -1.15 0.84 1.23
CA TYR A 57 -0.93 -0.06 2.34
C TYR A 57 -1.70 0.40 3.59
N THR A 58 -2.41 -0.53 4.22
CA THR A 58 -3.13 -0.28 5.48
C THR A 58 -3.59 -1.59 6.13
N SER A 59 -3.88 -1.57 7.44
CA SER A 59 -4.54 -2.71 8.08
C SER A 59 -6.01 -2.85 7.64
N TYR A 60 -6.51 -4.09 7.61
CA TYR A 60 -7.92 -4.37 7.28
C TYR A 60 -8.90 -3.51 8.10
N LYS A 61 -8.68 -3.39 9.41
CA LYS A 61 -9.55 -2.61 10.31
C LYS A 61 -9.47 -1.11 10.04
N PHE A 62 -8.29 -0.61 9.70
CA PHE A 62 -8.11 0.81 9.39
C PHE A 62 -8.79 1.15 8.05
N LYS A 63 -8.62 0.29 7.04
CA LYS A 63 -9.32 0.42 5.76
C LYS A 63 -10.82 0.55 5.94
N THR A 64 -11.44 -0.40 6.63
CA THR A 64 -12.92 -0.43 6.78
C THR A 64 -13.46 0.75 7.58
N LYS A 65 -12.67 1.32 8.48
CA LYS A 65 -13.09 2.45 9.32
C LYS A 65 -12.87 3.81 8.67
N TYR A 66 -11.74 3.99 7.98
CA TYR A 66 -11.26 5.30 7.55
C TYR A 66 -11.07 5.45 6.03
N LEU A 67 -10.88 4.37 5.28
CA LEU A 67 -10.64 4.38 3.82
C LEU A 67 -11.72 3.58 3.07
N ASP A 68 -12.96 3.67 3.55
CA ASP A 68 -14.15 3.00 3.02
C ASP A 68 -14.81 3.75 1.85
N ASP A 69 -14.34 4.95 1.52
CA ASP A 69 -14.83 5.70 0.36
C ASP A 69 -14.47 4.98 -0.95
N SER A 70 -15.46 4.89 -1.84
CA SER A 70 -15.33 4.25 -3.15
C SER A 70 -14.19 4.82 -4.01
N LEU A 71 -13.79 6.08 -3.80
CA LEU A 71 -12.70 6.72 -4.54
C LEU A 71 -11.39 5.96 -4.40
N PHE A 72 -11.15 5.30 -3.26
CA PHE A 72 -9.90 4.57 -3.03
C PHE A 72 -9.90 3.18 -3.67
N ASN A 73 -11.05 2.66 -4.11
CA ASN A 73 -11.13 1.37 -4.80
C ASN A 73 -10.45 1.38 -6.17
N ALA A 74 -10.14 2.57 -6.69
CA ALA A 74 -9.42 2.75 -7.95
C ALA A 74 -7.91 2.44 -7.85
N TYR A 75 -7.37 2.27 -6.63
CA TYR A 75 -5.96 2.01 -6.35
C TYR A 75 -5.74 0.53 -5.98
N PRO A 76 -4.55 -0.04 -6.29
CA PRO A 76 -4.17 -1.34 -5.76
C PRO A 76 -4.00 -1.28 -4.23
N TYR A 77 -4.36 -2.35 -3.56
CA TYR A 77 -4.35 -2.42 -2.10
C TYR A 77 -3.36 -3.46 -1.58
N TRP A 78 -2.61 -3.06 -0.56
CA TRP A 78 -1.77 -3.93 0.25
C TRP A 78 -2.34 -3.96 1.66
N ILE A 79 -2.95 -5.09 2.03
CA ILE A 79 -3.70 -5.20 3.29
C ILE A 79 -2.86 -5.96 4.32
N ALA A 80 -2.63 -5.33 5.47
CA ALA A 80 -2.10 -6.01 6.64
C ALA A 80 -3.22 -6.71 7.41
N HIS A 81 -3.07 -8.02 7.60
CA HIS A 81 -3.97 -8.83 8.40
C HIS A 81 -3.25 -10.09 8.89
N TYR A 82 -2.68 -10.00 10.09
CA TYR A 82 -1.78 -11.00 10.66
C TYR A 82 -2.52 -12.14 11.36
N TYR A 83 -1.80 -13.26 11.54
CA TYR A 83 -2.20 -14.39 12.41
C TYR A 83 -3.58 -14.98 12.09
N VAL A 84 -3.92 -15.04 10.81
CA VAL A 84 -5.14 -15.66 10.31
C VAL A 84 -4.82 -16.65 9.19
N ASP A 85 -5.55 -17.76 9.15
CA ASP A 85 -5.38 -18.79 8.12
C ASP A 85 -5.80 -18.31 6.71
N SER A 86 -6.61 -17.25 6.65
CA SER A 86 -7.03 -16.63 5.40
C SER A 86 -7.43 -15.17 5.57
N VAL A 87 -7.29 -14.40 4.49
CA VAL A 87 -7.71 -13.00 4.42
C VAL A 87 -9.23 -12.91 4.61
N LYS A 88 -9.67 -12.46 5.78
CA LYS A 88 -11.11 -12.22 6.06
C LYS A 88 -11.66 -10.98 5.35
N TYR A 89 -10.79 -10.12 4.83
CA TYR A 89 -11.17 -8.92 4.11
C TYR A 89 -11.81 -9.28 2.77
N GLN A 90 -13.10 -8.95 2.63
CA GLN A 90 -13.91 -9.25 1.44
C GLN A 90 -13.72 -8.24 0.30
N GLY A 91 -13.04 -7.12 0.54
CA GLY A 91 -12.79 -6.12 -0.50
C GLY A 91 -11.62 -6.52 -1.41
N LYS A 92 -11.42 -5.73 -2.47
CA LYS A 92 -10.26 -5.91 -3.37
C LYS A 92 -8.96 -5.67 -2.60
N TRP A 93 -8.03 -6.60 -2.76
CA TRP A 93 -6.63 -6.51 -2.33
C TRP A 93 -5.74 -7.19 -3.38
N ASP A 94 -4.52 -6.70 -3.51
CA ASP A 94 -3.51 -7.14 -4.47
C ASP A 94 -2.29 -7.71 -3.74
N PHE A 95 -1.95 -7.16 -2.57
CA PHE A 95 -0.94 -7.71 -1.66
C PHE A 95 -1.54 -7.96 -0.28
N TRP A 96 -1.09 -9.03 0.37
CA TRP A 96 -1.45 -9.36 1.75
C TRP A 96 -0.18 -9.52 2.57
N GLN A 97 0.00 -8.66 3.58
CA GLN A 97 1.00 -8.87 4.61
C GLN A 97 0.40 -9.77 5.70
N HIS A 98 0.91 -10.99 5.78
CA HIS A 98 0.31 -12.05 6.60
C HIS A 98 1.01 -12.26 7.94
N THR A 99 2.24 -11.76 8.10
CA THR A 99 2.98 -11.78 9.36
C THR A 99 4.05 -10.69 9.39
N ASP A 100 4.34 -10.21 10.59
CA ASP A 100 5.43 -9.31 10.97
C ASP A 100 6.60 -10.02 11.67
N VAL A 101 6.50 -11.34 11.86
CA VAL A 101 7.47 -12.20 12.57
C VAL A 101 7.92 -13.37 11.70
N GLY A 102 8.07 -13.11 10.39
CA GLY A 102 8.58 -14.08 9.45
C GLY A 102 10.08 -14.31 9.61
N ASN A 103 10.55 -15.46 9.12
CA ASN A 103 11.97 -15.76 9.02
C ASN A 103 12.35 -16.06 7.57
N VAL A 104 13.36 -15.36 7.06
CA VAL A 104 13.87 -15.51 5.69
C VAL A 104 15.38 -15.65 5.76
N PRO A 105 15.98 -16.69 5.14
CA PRO A 105 17.43 -16.79 5.04
C PRO A 105 18.05 -15.51 4.48
N GLY A 106 18.94 -14.89 5.24
CA GLY A 106 19.59 -13.61 4.90
C GLY A 106 19.06 -12.40 5.70
N ILE A 107 18.06 -12.58 6.54
CA ILE A 107 17.58 -11.57 7.51
C ILE A 107 17.64 -12.21 8.90
N GLU A 108 18.35 -11.58 9.83
CA GLU A 108 18.56 -12.12 11.19
C GLU A 108 17.36 -11.86 12.09
N GLU A 109 16.71 -10.71 11.92
CA GLU A 109 15.55 -10.28 12.67
C GLU A 109 14.22 -10.78 12.07
N ASP A 110 13.16 -10.64 12.87
CA ASP A 110 11.78 -10.80 12.43
C ASP A 110 11.49 -9.87 11.24
N VAL A 111 10.87 -10.43 10.18
CA VAL A 111 10.57 -9.70 8.94
C VAL A 111 9.14 -9.88 8.46
N ASP A 112 8.59 -8.80 7.90
CA ASP A 112 7.29 -8.80 7.23
C ASP A 112 7.26 -9.72 6.01
N LEU A 113 6.29 -10.64 5.96
CA LEU A 113 6.07 -11.50 4.80
C LEU A 113 4.76 -11.17 4.08
N ASN A 114 4.85 -11.24 2.76
CA ASN A 114 3.83 -10.73 1.86
C ASN A 114 3.50 -11.72 0.75
N VAL A 115 2.22 -11.80 0.41
CA VAL A 115 1.71 -12.59 -0.71
C VAL A 115 1.08 -11.66 -1.73
N PHE A 116 1.45 -11.82 -2.99
CA PHE A 116 0.77 -11.18 -4.11
C PHE A 116 -0.39 -12.05 -4.59
N LYS A 117 -1.54 -11.42 -4.85
CA LYS A 117 -2.74 -12.09 -5.37
C LYS A 117 -2.67 -12.24 -6.89
N GLY A 118 -1.83 -13.17 -7.34
CA GLY A 118 -1.73 -13.49 -8.76
C GLY A 118 -0.46 -14.25 -9.10
N THR A 119 -0.19 -14.34 -10.39
CA THR A 119 1.00 -14.94 -10.98
C THR A 119 2.18 -13.96 -11.00
N LEU A 120 3.38 -14.49 -11.20
CA LEU A 120 4.58 -13.67 -11.37
C LEU A 120 4.47 -12.73 -12.58
N ASP A 121 3.83 -13.17 -13.67
CA ASP A 121 3.65 -12.34 -14.86
C ASP A 121 2.69 -11.19 -14.62
N GLU A 122 1.65 -11.39 -13.81
CA GLU A 122 0.76 -10.32 -13.36
C GLU A 122 1.50 -9.33 -12.44
N LEU A 123 2.36 -9.82 -11.54
CA LEU A 123 3.20 -8.96 -10.72
C LEU A 123 4.15 -8.10 -11.58
N LYS A 124 4.81 -8.70 -12.58
CA LYS A 124 5.67 -7.98 -13.54
C LYS A 124 4.90 -6.99 -14.42
N LYS A 125 3.60 -7.19 -14.63
CA LYS A 125 2.76 -6.20 -15.33
C LYS A 125 2.51 -4.96 -14.49
N LEU A 126 2.52 -5.08 -13.15
CA LEU A 126 2.34 -3.98 -12.22
C LEU A 126 3.57 -3.06 -12.11
N THR A 127 4.77 -3.57 -12.44
CA THR A 127 6.01 -2.82 -12.28
C THR A 127 6.14 -1.66 -13.27
N ILE A 128 6.94 -0.68 -12.87
CA ILE A 128 7.40 0.42 -13.72
C ILE A 128 7.99 -0.13 -15.03
N LYS A 129 7.70 0.57 -16.13
CA LYS A 129 8.14 0.23 -17.49
C LYS A 129 9.34 1.05 -17.92
#